data_AF-A0A969SQ37-F1
#
_entry.id   AF-A0A969SQ37-F1
#
_cell.length_a   1.000
_cell.length_b   1.000
_cell.length_c   1.000
_cell.angle_alpha   90.00
_cell.angle_beta   90.00
_cell.angle_gamma   90.00
#
_symmetry.space_group_name_H-M   'P 1'
#
loop_
_entity.id
_entity.type
_entity.pdbx_description
1 polymer ?
#
loop_
_entity_poly.entity_id
_entity_poly.type
_entity_poly.pdbx_seq_one_letter_code
_entity_poly.pdbx_strand_id
1 'polypeptide(L)'
;MEEHGLPFDNIITEAVLSYCKNGENYSIINSHWVYYYKKEDAIAYQTFRCINQRTTLEKPNLNHFGSVDFSFESYLEKIKC
;
A
#
# COMPACT_ATOMS: atom_id res chain seq x y z
N MET A 1 -7.97 7.17 2.43
CA MET A 1 -8.22 6.03 1.54
C MET A 1 -6.90 5.60 0.98
N GLU A 2 -6.70 4.28 0.99
CA GLU A 2 -5.49 3.62 0.55
C GLU A 2 -5.86 2.78 -0.66
N GLU A 3 -5.07 2.89 -1.71
CA GLU A 3 -5.29 2.16 -2.96
C GLU A 3 -3.95 1.65 -3.41
N HIS A 4 -3.60 0.40 -3.14
CA HIS A 4 -2.33 -0.22 -3.54
C HIS A 4 -2.54 -1.38 -4.51
N GLY A 5 -3.75 -1.50 -5.07
CA GLY A 5 -4.14 -2.59 -5.97
C GLY A 5 -4.30 -3.93 -5.24
N LEU A 6 -4.51 -3.92 -3.93
CA LEU A 6 -4.76 -5.12 -3.15
C LEU A 6 -6.25 -5.50 -3.23
N PRO A 7 -6.59 -6.79 -3.17
CA PRO A 7 -7.98 -7.24 -3.22
C PRO A 7 -8.86 -6.71 -2.07
N PHE A 8 -8.23 -6.28 -0.98
CA PHE A 8 -8.93 -5.75 0.20
C PHE A 8 -9.19 -4.24 0.13
N ASP A 9 -8.55 -3.51 -0.78
CA ASP A 9 -8.63 -2.03 -0.83
C ASP A 9 -10.08 -1.57 -1.06
N ASN A 10 -10.81 -2.23 -1.95
CA ASN A 10 -12.22 -1.92 -2.22
C ASN A 10 -13.10 -2.17 -0.99
N ILE A 11 -12.88 -3.30 -0.31
CA ILE A 11 -13.65 -3.69 0.89
C ILE A 11 -13.44 -2.66 2.01
N ILE A 12 -12.18 -2.24 2.23
CA ILE A 12 -11.84 -1.23 3.23
C ILE A 12 -12.43 0.13 2.84
N THR A 13 -12.34 0.49 1.55
CA THR A 13 -12.87 1.75 1.02
C THR A 13 -14.38 1.88 1.24
N GLU A 14 -15.15 0.83 0.92
CA GLU A 14 -16.60 0.79 1.15
C GLU A 14 -16.94 0.90 2.64
N ALA A 15 -16.21 0.20 3.51
CA ALA A 15 -16.42 0.27 4.95
C ALA A 15 -16.14 1.67 5.50
N VAL A 16 -15.06 2.32 5.04
CA VAL A 16 -14.70 3.69 5.44
C VAL A 16 -15.75 4.70 4.95
N LEU A 17 -16.20 4.60 3.69
CA LEU A 17 -17.25 5.46 3.14
C LEU A 17 -18.55 5.35 3.95
N SER A 18 -18.98 4.13 4.24
CA SER A 18 -20.16 3.85 5.06
C SER A 18 -20.03 4.47 6.46
N TYR A 19 -18.89 4.28 7.11
CA TYR A 19 -18.61 4.81 8.45
C TYR A 19 -18.59 6.35 8.48
N CYS A 20 -17.95 6.97 7.49
CA CYS A 20 -17.82 8.42 7.37
C CYS A 20 -19.06 9.10 6.76
N LYS A 21 -20.12 8.35 6.41
CA LYS A 21 -21.28 8.83 5.65
C LYS A 21 -20.86 9.63 4.42
N ASN A 22 -20.00 9.05 3.59
CA ASN A 22 -19.46 9.70 2.39
C ASN A 22 -18.79 11.07 2.63
N GLY A 23 -18.27 11.31 3.83
CA GLY A 23 -17.58 12.55 4.18
C GLY A 23 -18.45 13.60 4.88
N GLU A 24 -19.73 13.32 5.15
CA GLU A 24 -20.61 14.23 5.88
C GLU A 24 -20.20 14.40 7.35
N ASN A 25 -19.76 13.30 7.99
CA ASN A 25 -19.40 13.31 9.41
C ASN A 25 -17.92 13.58 9.66
N TYR A 26 -17.06 13.08 8.77
CA TYR A 26 -15.60 13.12 8.93
C TYR A 26 -14.94 13.34 7.57
N SER A 27 -13.93 14.22 7.52
CA SER A 27 -13.14 14.42 6.32
C SER A 27 -12.36 13.15 5.96
N ILE A 28 -12.53 12.69 4.73
CA ILE A 28 -11.77 11.57 4.19
C ILE A 28 -10.55 12.13 3.45
N ILE A 29 -9.36 11.67 3.82
CA ILE A 29 -8.11 12.03 3.15
C ILE A 29 -7.51 10.81 2.45
N ASN A 30 -6.85 11.02 1.31
CA ASN A 30 -6.10 9.96 0.65
C ASN A 30 -4.72 9.82 1.30
N SER A 31 -4.29 8.57 1.48
CA SER A 31 -3.00 8.22 2.06
C SER A 31 -2.33 7.19 1.17
N HIS A 32 -1.00 7.25 1.11
CA HIS A 32 -0.21 6.33 0.31
C HIS A 32 1.03 5.93 1.08
N TRP A 33 1.21 4.62 1.26
CA TRP A 33 2.37 4.05 1.93
C TRP A 33 3.59 4.08 1.00
N VAL A 34 4.70 4.63 1.50
CA VAL A 34 5.97 4.68 0.78
C VAL A 34 7.03 3.90 1.55
N TYR A 35 7.44 2.76 0.99
CA TYR A 35 8.46 1.89 1.57
C TYR A 35 9.81 1.98 0.84
N TYR A 36 9.80 2.38 -0.43
CA TYR A 36 10.99 2.46 -1.29
C TYR A 36 10.84 3.55 -2.36
N TYR A 37 11.89 3.79 -3.15
CA TYR A 37 11.94 4.95 -4.05
C TYR A 37 11.25 4.69 -5.40
N LYS A 38 11.66 3.65 -6.13
CA LYS A 38 11.08 3.27 -7.45
C LYS A 38 10.38 1.91 -7.41
N LYS A 39 9.46 1.65 -8.33
CA LYS A 39 8.78 0.35 -8.44
C LYS A 39 9.76 -0.82 -8.59
N GLU A 40 10.89 -0.60 -9.27
CA GLU A 40 11.92 -1.64 -9.44
C GLU A 40 12.60 -2.06 -8.11
N ASP A 41 12.55 -1.19 -7.08
CA ASP A 41 13.17 -1.46 -5.78
C ASP A 41 12.34 -2.42 -4.90
N ALA A 42 11.15 -2.85 -5.36
CA ALA A 42 10.25 -3.70 -4.58
C ALA A 42 10.92 -5.01 -4.11
N ILE A 43 11.72 -5.65 -4.98
CA ILE A 43 12.45 -6.89 -4.64
C ILE A 43 13.55 -6.58 -3.61
N ALA A 44 14.29 -5.49 -3.78
CA ALA A 44 15.33 -5.10 -2.83
C ALA A 44 14.75 -4.83 -1.44
N TYR A 45 13.60 -4.15 -1.37
CA TYR A 45 12.86 -3.96 -0.13
C TYR A 45 12.40 -5.29 0.47
N GLN A 46 11.83 -6.20 -0.34
CA GLN A 46 11.44 -7.53 0.11
C GLN A 46 12.63 -8.31 0.67
N THR A 47 13.79 -8.31 -0.01
CA THR A 47 15.02 -8.95 0.48
C THR A 47 15.43 -8.38 1.84
N PHE A 48 15.44 -7.05 1.98
CA PHE A 48 15.77 -6.38 3.24
C PHE A 48 14.81 -6.79 4.37
N ARG A 49 13.51 -6.87 4.10
CA ARG A 49 12.51 -7.33 5.07
C ARG A 49 12.69 -8.81 5.44
N CYS A 50 12.99 -9.67 4.46
CA CYS A 50 13.27 -11.08 4.71
C CYS A 50 14.49 -11.29 5.60
N ILE A 51 15.55 -10.49 5.42
CA ILE A 51 16.73 -10.52 6.31
C ILE A 51 16.33 -10.22 7.76
N ASN A 52 15.54 -9.16 7.97
CA ASN A 52 15.10 -8.75 9.30
C ASN A 52 14.16 -9.78 9.96
N GLN A 53 13.32 -10.44 9.18
CA GLN A 53 12.35 -11.42 9.68
C GLN A 53 12.85 -12.87 9.66
N ARG A 54 14.08 -13.10 9.18
CA ARG A 54 14.68 -14.43 8.96
C ARG A 54 13.79 -15.33 8.09
N THR A 55 13.22 -14.76 7.04
CA THR A 55 12.42 -15.47 6.02
C THR A 55 13.17 -15.54 4.69
N THR A 56 12.58 -16.22 3.68
CA THR A 56 13.19 -16.36 2.35
C THR A 56 12.42 -15.54 1.31
N LEU A 57 13.02 -15.30 0.13
CA LEU A 57 12.32 -14.59 -0.95
C LEU A 57 11.11 -15.36 -1.48
N GLU A 58 11.18 -16.70 -1.50
CA GLU A 58 10.08 -17.58 -1.92
C GLU A 58 8.92 -17.62 -0.89
N LYS A 59 9.24 -17.40 0.39
CA LYS A 59 8.27 -17.36 1.48
C LYS A 59 8.53 -16.13 2.33
N PRO A 60 8.28 -14.93 1.79
CA PRO A 60 8.68 -13.69 2.42
C PRO A 60 7.80 -13.38 3.65
N ASN A 61 6.57 -13.92 3.69
CA ASN A 61 5.61 -13.78 4.78
C ASN A 61 5.35 -12.31 5.16
N LEU A 62 5.41 -11.41 4.18
CA LEU A 62 5.15 -9.99 4.38
C LEU A 62 3.64 -9.74 4.35
N ASN A 63 3.08 -9.39 5.50
CA ASN A 63 1.67 -9.05 5.63
C ASN A 63 1.34 -7.81 4.78
N HIS A 64 0.23 -7.88 4.04
CA HIS A 64 -0.32 -6.77 3.23
C HIS A 64 0.66 -6.17 2.20
N PHE A 65 1.71 -6.89 1.82
CA PHE A 65 2.68 -6.49 0.79
C PHE A 65 2.48 -7.32 -0.49
N GLY A 66 1.31 -7.15 -1.12
CA GLY A 66 0.89 -7.93 -2.30
C GLY A 66 1.02 -7.20 -3.64
N SER A 67 1.67 -6.04 -3.66
CA SER A 67 1.78 -5.15 -4.83
C SER A 67 3.13 -4.43 -4.84
N VAL A 68 3.51 -3.87 -5.99
CA VAL A 68 4.68 -2.99 -6.16
C VAL A 68 4.31 -1.50 -6.03
N ASP A 69 3.05 -1.18 -5.70
CA ASP A 69 2.58 0.21 -5.60
C ASP A 69 2.83 0.84 -4.23
N PHE A 70 3.98 0.53 -3.60
CA PHE A 70 4.42 1.11 -2.34
C PHE A 70 5.68 1.98 -2.50
N SER A 71 5.93 2.50 -3.71
CA SER A 71 7.05 3.39 -4.01
C SER A 71 6.69 4.86 -3.89
N PHE A 72 7.71 5.70 -3.78
CA PHE A 72 7.57 7.14 -3.97
C PHE A 72 7.16 7.47 -5.41
N GLU A 73 7.66 6.70 -6.38
CA GLU A 73 7.22 6.78 -7.77
C GLU A 73 5.71 6.54 -7.92
N SER A 74 5.16 5.46 -7.33
CA SER A 74 3.72 5.18 -7.40
C SER A 74 2.88 6.23 -6.66
N TYR A 75 3.43 6.87 -5.62
CA TYR A 75 2.80 8.04 -5.01
C TYR A 75 2.70 9.20 -6.00
N LEU A 76 3.81 9.52 -6.67
CA LEU A 76 3.87 10.61 -7.64
C LEU A 76 2.92 10.39 -8.82
N GLU A 77 2.76 9.15 -9.29
CA GLU A 77 1.80 8.79 -10.33
C GLU A 77 0.35 9.09 -9.90
N LYS A 78 0.00 8.84 -8.64
CA LYS A 78 -1.36 9.04 -8.12
C LYS A 78 -1.73 10.49 -7.86
N ILE A 79 -0.76 11.34 -7.53
CA ILE A 79 -1.01 12.78 -7.33
C ILE A 79 -0.95 13.59 -8.63
N LYS A 80 -0.38 13.03 -9.71
CA LYS A 80 -0.25 13.71 -11.01
C LYS A 80 -1.50 13.58 -11.88
N CYS A 81 -2.47 12.76 -11.47
CA CYS A 81 -3.75 12.56 -12.13
C CYS A 81 -4.85 13.37 -11.46
#